data_AF-A0A841K9R3-F1
#
_entry.id   AF-A0A841K9R3-F1
#
_cell.length_a   1.000
_cell.length_b   1.000
_cell.length_c   1.000
_cell.angle_alpha   90.00
_cell.angle_beta   90.00
_cell.angle_gamma   90.00
#
_symmetry.space_group_name_H-M   'P 1'
#
loop_
_entity.id
_entity.type
_entity.pdbx_description
1 polymer ?
#
loop_
_entity_poly.entity_id
_entity_poly.type
_entity_poly.pdbx_seq_one_letter_code
_entity_poly.pdbx_strand_id
1 'polypeptide(L)'
;MPHVIFLRSACALPNDFNLTQKQFSNTWTYVDATSAMMDVKVRRSGWNFLWLKDAYSRLAFGQTETTAVTKALSRALKEIDSGFNAADFDELKVSRYPGIRIARVTLHARHIQQEALLSPIKCAAVRHLAVE
;
A
#
# COMPACT_ATOMS: atom_id res chain seq x y z
N MET A 1 5.01 -0.96 -13.08
CA MET A 1 4.35 -1.95 -12.21
C MET A 1 2.85 -1.76 -12.32
N PRO A 2 2.16 -2.37 -13.30
CA PRO A 2 0.71 -2.46 -13.22
C PRO A 2 0.37 -3.58 -12.22
N HIS A 3 -0.58 -3.34 -11.31
CA HIS A 3 -1.17 -4.34 -10.40
C HIS A 3 -0.37 -4.66 -9.11
N VAL A 4 -0.25 -3.66 -8.22
CA VAL A 4 0.31 -3.85 -6.88
C VAL A 4 -0.69 -3.36 -5.84
N ILE A 5 -0.95 -4.18 -4.82
CA ILE A 5 -1.66 -3.78 -3.61
C ILE A 5 -0.67 -3.78 -2.45
N PHE A 6 -0.58 -2.68 -1.73
CA PHE A 6 0.16 -2.58 -0.49
C PHE A 6 -0.73 -2.94 0.68
N LEU A 7 -0.18 -3.65 1.65
CA LEU A 7 -0.86 -4.09 2.87
C LEU A 7 -0.04 -3.67 4.08
N ARG A 8 -0.69 -3.18 5.14
CA ARG A 8 0.02 -2.91 6.39
C ARG A 8 0.40 -4.22 7.07
N SER A 9 1.67 -4.38 7.41
CA SER A 9 2.24 -5.66 7.87
C SER A 9 1.67 -6.17 9.20
N ALA A 10 1.13 -5.28 10.05
CA ALA A 10 0.68 -5.62 11.39
C ALA A 10 -0.84 -5.74 11.52
N CYS A 11 -1.60 -5.69 10.43
CA CYS A 11 -3.06 -5.66 10.47
C CYS A 11 -3.64 -7.06 10.23
N ALA A 12 -4.74 -7.36 10.91
CA ALA A 12 -5.46 -8.60 10.68
C ALA A 12 -5.94 -8.68 9.23
N LEU A 13 -5.65 -9.82 8.59
CA LEU A 13 -6.13 -10.19 7.26
C LEU A 13 -6.88 -11.52 7.39
N PRO A 14 -7.70 -11.91 6.40
CA PRO A 14 -8.32 -13.23 6.40
C PRO A 14 -7.29 -14.36 6.56
N ASN A 15 -7.62 -15.42 7.28
CA ASN A 15 -6.69 -16.54 7.48
C ASN A 15 -6.39 -17.30 6.18
N ASP A 16 -7.36 -17.36 5.26
CA ASP A 16 -7.24 -18.06 3.97
C ASP A 16 -6.53 -17.23 2.89
N PHE A 17 -5.90 -16.13 3.29
CA PHE A 17 -5.23 -15.20 2.39
C PHE A 17 -3.86 -15.75 1.97
N ASN A 18 -3.87 -16.80 1.13
CA ASN A 18 -2.70 -17.34 0.46
C ASN A 18 -2.21 -16.34 -0.62
N LEU A 19 -1.64 -15.22 -0.16
CA LEU A 19 -0.93 -14.26 -1.00
C LEU A 19 0.55 -14.27 -0.63
N THR A 20 1.40 -14.38 -1.64
CA THR A 20 2.84 -14.18 -1.48
C THR A 20 3.10 -12.69 -1.24
N GLN A 21 3.12 -12.29 0.03
CA GLN A 21 3.45 -10.93 0.45
C GLN A 21 4.97 -10.74 0.41
N LYS A 22 5.41 -9.64 -0.21
CA LYS A 22 6.81 -9.22 -0.22
C LYS A 22 6.97 -7.99 0.65
N GLN A 23 8.06 -7.91 1.41
CA GLN A 23 8.32 -6.75 2.26
C GLN A 23 8.62 -5.51 1.40
N PHE A 24 7.99 -4.37 1.72
CA PHE A 24 8.34 -3.07 1.14
C PHE A 24 9.06 -2.17 2.16
N SER A 25 8.51 -2.05 3.37
CA SER A 25 9.07 -1.27 4.49
C SER A 25 8.61 -1.86 5.82
N ASN A 26 9.13 -1.43 6.96
CA ASN A 26 8.78 -2.00 8.27
C ASN A 26 7.27 -2.09 8.57
N THR A 27 6.46 -1.23 7.95
CA THR A 27 5.01 -1.16 8.17
C THR A 27 4.18 -1.61 6.97
N TRP A 28 4.81 -1.87 5.82
CA TRP A 28 4.11 -2.20 4.57
C TRP A 28 4.73 -3.41 3.88
N THR A 29 3.87 -4.35 3.50
CA THR A 29 4.13 -5.38 2.50
C THR A 29 3.40 -5.04 1.20
N TYR A 30 3.68 -5.77 0.14
CA TYR A 30 2.94 -5.68 -1.11
C TYR A 30 2.67 -7.06 -1.71
N VAL A 31 1.63 -7.12 -2.53
CA VAL A 31 1.22 -8.30 -3.30
C VAL A 31 1.04 -7.91 -4.76
N ASP A 32 1.46 -8.82 -5.64
CA ASP A 32 1.25 -8.68 -7.08
C ASP A 32 -0.19 -9.13 -7.40
N ALA A 33 -1.13 -8.19 -7.38
CA ALA A 33 -2.56 -8.45 -7.57
C ALA A 33 -3.28 -7.21 -8.12
N THR A 34 -4.33 -7.43 -8.92
CA THR A 34 -5.25 -6.35 -9.30
C THR A 34 -6.24 -6.07 -8.17
N SER A 35 -6.78 -4.85 -8.15
CA SER A 35 -7.86 -4.46 -7.24
C SER A 35 -9.06 -5.44 -7.30
N ALA A 36 -9.44 -5.88 -8.51
CA ALA A 36 -10.54 -6.83 -8.71
C ALA A 36 -10.23 -8.24 -8.18
N MET A 37 -9.01 -8.74 -8.40
CA MET A 37 -8.58 -10.02 -7.85
C MET A 37 -8.54 -9.98 -6.31
N MET A 38 -8.09 -8.86 -5.77
CA MET A 38 -8.05 -8.62 -4.33
C MET A 38 -9.46 -8.60 -3.74
N ASP A 39 -10.39 -7.85 -4.34
CA ASP A 39 -11.79 -7.75 -3.91
C ASP A 39 -12.46 -9.13 -3.86
N VAL A 40 -12.33 -9.93 -4.92
CA VAL A 40 -12.89 -11.29 -4.97
C VAL A 40 -12.32 -12.18 -3.86
N LYS A 41 -11.01 -12.13 -3.61
CA LYS A 41 -10.37 -12.93 -2.55
C LYS A 41 -10.85 -12.51 -1.17
N VAL A 42 -10.87 -11.21 -0.88
CA VAL A 42 -11.32 -10.68 0.41
C VAL A 42 -12.78 -11.04 0.68
N ARG A 43 -13.66 -10.87 -0.33
CA ARG A 43 -15.09 -11.20 -0.20
C ARG A 43 -15.37 -12.68 -0.01
N ARG A 44 -14.62 -13.56 -0.67
CA ARG A 44 -14.77 -15.02 -0.48
C ARG A 44 -14.49 -15.46 0.95
N SER A 45 -13.66 -14.73 1.69
CA SER A 45 -13.39 -14.99 3.10
C SER A 45 -14.39 -14.31 4.04
N GLY A 46 -15.46 -13.69 3.53
CA GLY A 46 -16.46 -12.98 4.34
C GLY A 46 -16.00 -11.59 4.82
N TRP A 47 -14.98 -11.02 4.20
CA TRP A 47 -14.48 -9.66 4.49
C TRP A 47 -14.84 -8.69 3.37
N ASN A 48 -14.66 -7.40 3.62
CA ASN A 48 -14.94 -6.33 2.68
C ASN A 48 -13.64 -5.62 2.26
N PHE A 49 -13.50 -5.32 0.97
CA PHE A 49 -12.43 -4.48 0.43
C PHE A 49 -13.03 -3.14 -0.02
N LEU A 50 -12.91 -2.13 0.82
CA LEU A 50 -13.59 -0.85 0.65
C LEU A 50 -12.73 0.15 -0.12
N TRP A 51 -13.35 0.81 -1.10
CA TRP A 51 -12.79 1.98 -1.79
C TRP A 51 -13.05 3.23 -0.95
N LEU A 52 -11.99 3.99 -0.63
CA LEU A 52 -12.12 5.34 -0.11
C LEU A 52 -11.54 6.33 -1.12
N LYS A 53 -12.20 7.47 -1.32
CA LYS A 53 -11.94 8.39 -2.45
C LYS A 53 -10.58 9.11 -2.36
N ASP A 54 -9.82 8.88 -1.29
CA ASP A 54 -8.57 9.58 -1.03
C ASP A 54 -7.43 9.01 -1.90
N ALA A 55 -6.98 9.85 -2.83
CA ALA A 55 -5.81 9.59 -3.68
C ALA A 55 -4.57 10.29 -3.10
N TYR A 56 -3.51 9.52 -2.87
CA TYR A 56 -2.24 9.97 -2.30
C TYR A 56 -1.20 10.02 -3.42
N SER A 57 -1.02 11.21 -4.00
CA SER A 57 -0.05 11.44 -5.07
C SER A 57 1.22 12.09 -4.56
N ARG A 58 2.38 11.44 -4.71
CA ARG A 58 3.67 11.98 -4.26
C ARG A 58 4.77 11.89 -5.29
N LEU A 59 5.66 12.87 -5.23
CA LEU A 59 6.79 13.04 -6.11
C LEU A 59 8.09 12.82 -5.34
N ALA A 60 9.04 12.15 -5.98
CA ALA A 60 10.41 12.04 -5.50
C ALA A 60 11.40 12.01 -6.67
N PHE A 61 12.66 12.27 -6.33
CA PHE A 61 13.76 12.25 -7.26
C PHE A 61 14.83 11.23 -6.84
N GLY A 62 15.58 10.73 -7.81
CA GLY A 62 16.65 9.76 -7.61
C GLY A 62 17.64 9.75 -8.77
N GLN A 63 18.83 9.19 -8.54
CA GLN A 63 19.84 9.00 -9.60
C GLN A 63 19.37 7.93 -10.60
N THR A 64 18.57 6.97 -10.15
CA THR A 64 17.96 5.92 -10.98
C THR A 64 16.44 5.98 -10.90
N GLU A 65 15.77 5.38 -11.88
CA GLU A 65 14.31 5.27 -11.88
C GLU A 65 13.82 4.52 -10.64
N THR A 66 14.44 3.38 -10.32
CA THR A 66 14.12 2.59 -9.12
C THR A 66 14.21 3.42 -7.84
N THR A 67 15.30 4.19 -7.66
CA THR A 67 15.45 5.02 -6.45
C THR A 67 14.41 6.13 -6.37
N ALA A 68 14.04 6.75 -7.50
CA ALA A 68 12.99 7.76 -7.55
C ALA A 68 11.61 7.16 -7.22
N VAL A 69 11.27 6.02 -7.82
CA VAL A 69 9.99 5.32 -7.63
C VAL A 69 9.85 4.83 -6.19
N THR A 70 10.84 4.13 -5.63
CA THR A 70 10.80 3.64 -4.25
C THR A 70 10.65 4.78 -3.25
N LYS A 71 11.33 5.91 -3.48
CA LYS A 71 11.15 7.11 -2.64
C LYS A 71 9.76 7.73 -2.77
N ALA A 72 9.21 7.81 -3.98
CA ALA A 72 7.87 8.34 -4.21
C ALA A 72 6.80 7.47 -3.54
N LEU A 73 6.90 6.15 -3.70
CA LEU A 73 6.05 5.16 -3.01
C LEU A 73 6.14 5.29 -1.50
N SER A 74 7.37 5.34 -0.96
CA SER A 74 7.59 5.48 0.49
C SER A 74 6.98 6.77 1.04
N ARG A 75 6.99 7.86 0.26
CA ARG A 75 6.34 9.12 0.64
C ARG A 75 4.82 9.01 0.61
N ALA A 76 4.25 8.46 -0.46
CA ALA A 76 2.80 8.28 -0.58
C ALA A 76 2.24 7.38 0.54
N LEU A 77 2.88 6.24 0.80
CA LEU A 77 2.46 5.27 1.84
C LEU A 77 2.56 5.82 3.27
N LYS A 78 3.49 6.74 3.54
CA LYS A 78 3.65 7.36 4.86
C LYS A 78 2.50 8.31 5.23
N GLU A 79 1.79 8.83 4.24
CA GLU A 79 0.71 9.80 4.44
C GLU A 79 -0.66 9.15 4.53
N ILE A 80 -0.77 7.90 4.09
CA ILE A 80 -1.98 7.13 4.26
C ILE A 80 -2.24 7.02 5.77
N ASP A 81 -3.41 7.50 6.17
CA ASP A 81 -3.83 7.51 7.58
C ASP A 81 -3.75 6.11 8.21
N SER A 82 -3.51 6.09 9.52
CA SER A 82 -3.42 4.84 10.29
C SER A 82 -4.71 4.01 10.27
N GLY A 83 -5.85 4.62 9.93
CA GLY A 83 -7.16 4.03 9.70
C GLY A 83 -7.34 3.29 8.37
N PHE A 84 -6.31 3.24 7.51
CA PHE A 84 -6.30 2.42 6.30
C PHE A 84 -5.21 1.34 6.33
N ASN A 85 -5.56 0.09 6.05
CA ASN A 85 -4.64 -1.05 6.08
C ASN A 85 -4.21 -1.55 4.70
N ALA A 86 -4.73 -0.95 3.63
CA ALA A 86 -4.36 -1.31 2.27
C ALA A 86 -4.21 -0.05 1.40
N ALA A 87 -3.45 -0.16 0.31
CA ALA A 87 -3.34 0.87 -0.70
C ALA A 87 -3.25 0.25 -2.09
N ASP A 88 -4.03 0.77 -3.02
CA ASP A 88 -4.09 0.31 -4.40
C ASP A 88 -3.24 1.22 -5.28
N PHE A 89 -2.35 0.64 -6.07
CA PHE A 89 -1.51 1.39 -6.98
C PHE A 89 -2.30 1.82 -8.22
N ASP A 90 -2.31 3.14 -8.48
CA ASP A 90 -3.06 3.72 -9.58
C ASP A 90 -2.13 4.09 -10.75
N GLU A 91 -1.22 5.03 -10.48
CA GLU A 91 -0.45 5.67 -11.54
C GLU A 91 1.03 5.80 -11.15
N LEU A 92 1.90 5.60 -12.14
CA LEU A 92 3.30 5.98 -12.10
C LEU A 92 3.69 6.78 -13.34
N LYS A 93 4.23 7.97 -13.11
CA LYS A 93 4.84 8.81 -14.15
C LYS A 93 6.31 9.01 -13.82
N VAL A 94 7.19 8.69 -14.76
CA VAL A 94 8.64 8.90 -14.62
C VAL A 94 9.11 9.89 -15.68
N SER A 95 9.72 10.98 -15.24
CA SER A 95 10.41 11.95 -16.09
C SER A 95 11.92 11.76 -15.99
N ARG A 96 12.59 11.80 -17.14
CA ARG A 96 14.01 11.50 -17.30
C ARG A 96 14.76 12.77 -17.69
N TYR A 97 15.63 13.24 -16.81
CA TYR A 97 16.54 14.37 -17.07
C TYR A 97 18.00 13.90 -17.04
N PRO A 98 18.95 14.67 -17.59
CA PRO A 98 20.37 14.41 -17.41
C PRO A 98 20.73 14.36 -15.92
N GLY A 99 21.32 13.26 -15.47
CA GLY A 99 21.78 13.07 -14.07
C GLY A 99 20.68 12.82 -13.02
N ILE A 100 19.39 12.99 -13.34
CA ILE A 100 18.31 12.81 -12.36
C ILE A 100 17.03 12.22 -12.99
N ARG A 101 16.35 11.38 -12.20
CA ARG A 101 15.03 10.83 -12.50
C ARG A 101 14.02 11.39 -11.51
N ILE A 102 12.84 11.72 -12.00
CA ILE A 102 11.72 12.20 -11.18
C ILE A 102 10.56 11.22 -11.35
N ALA A 103 10.04 10.69 -10.26
CA ALA A 103 8.90 9.80 -10.26
C ALA A 103 7.74 10.46 -9.50
N ARG A 104 6.54 10.38 -10.07
CA ARG A 104 5.27 10.67 -9.40
C ARG A 104 4.49 9.37 -9.31
N VAL A 105 4.03 9.03 -8.11
CA VAL A 105 3.19 7.86 -7.84
C VAL A 105 1.88 8.31 -7.23
N THR A 106 0.79 7.69 -7.64
CA THR A 106 -0.55 7.86 -7.05
C THR A 106 -1.04 6.53 -6.50
N LEU A 107 -1.49 6.54 -5.24
CA LEU A 107 -2.09 5.40 -4.56
C LEU A 107 -3.50 5.78 -4.10
N HIS A 108 -4.45 4.83 -4.11
CA HIS A 108 -5.74 4.99 -3.44
C HIS A 108 -5.72 4.26 -2.11
N ALA A 109 -6.10 4.93 -1.02
CA ALA A 109 -6.27 4.24 0.24
C ALA A 109 -7.44 3.26 0.18
N ARG A 110 -7.23 2.09 0.79
CA ARG A 110 -8.20 1.00 0.86
C ARG A 110 -8.31 0.51 2.29
N HIS A 111 -9.45 -0.10 2.58
CA HIS A 111 -9.69 -0.66 3.89
C HIS A 111 -10.25 -2.07 3.77
N ILE A 112 -9.58 -3.02 4.42
CA ILE A 112 -9.96 -4.43 4.53
C ILE A 112 -10.53 -4.66 5.93
N GLN A 113 -11.79 -5.06 6.04
CA GLN A 113 -12.41 -5.36 7.33
C GLN A 113 -13.41 -6.50 7.24
N GLN A 114 -13.56 -7.25 8.33
CA GLN A 114 -14.52 -8.34 8.41
C GLN A 114 -15.96 -7.83 8.52
N GLU A 115 -16.16 -6.78 9.30
CA GLU A 115 -17.49 -6.25 9.60
C GLU A 115 -18.01 -5.35 8.46
N ALA A 116 -19.33 -5.26 8.32
CA ALA A 116 -19.97 -4.39 7.32
C ALA A 116 -19.98 -2.91 7.73
N LEU A 117 -19.74 -2.62 9.02
CA LEU A 117 -19.64 -1.26 9.56
C LEU A 117 -18.17 -0.82 9.56
N LEU A 118 -17.90 0.43 9.19
CA LEU A 118 -16.57 1.02 9.27
C LEU A 118 -16.09 0.99 10.73
N SER A 119 -15.10 0.15 11.02
CA SER A 119 -14.56 -0.05 12.35
C SER A 119 -13.09 0.40 12.42
N PRO A 120 -12.57 0.82 13.59
CA PRO A 120 -11.15 1.10 13.74
C PRO A 120 -10.31 -0.14 13.40
N ILE A 121 -9.18 0.06 12.71
CA ILE A 121 -8.37 -1.10 12.32
C ILE A 121 -7.75 -1.76 13.56
N LYS A 122 -7.88 -3.08 13.62
CA LYS A 122 -7.13 -3.94 14.52
C LYS A 122 -5.77 -4.26 13.90
N CYS A 123 -4.81 -3.35 14.05
CA CYS A 123 -3.40 -3.65 13.80
C CYS A 123 -2.65 -3.78 15.12
N ALA A 124 -1.74 -4.75 15.22
CA ALA A 124 -0.77 -4.77 16.30
C ALA A 124 0.10 -3.51 16.21
N ALA A 125 0.31 -2.82 17.32
CA ALA A 125 1.25 -1.71 17.37
C ALA A 125 2.65 -2.24 17.04
N VAL A 126 3.23 -1.78 15.92
CA VAL A 126 4.64 -2.03 15.64
C VAL A 126 5.43 -1.22 16.66
N ARG A 127 5.91 -1.89 17.72
CA ARG A 127 6.80 -1.26 18.68
C ARG A 127 8.06 -0.84 17.92
N HIS A 128 8.25 0.47 17.78
CA HIS A 128 9.56 1.01 17.46
C HIS A 128 10.46 0.65 18.64
N LEU A 129 11.26 -0.40 18.50
CA LEU A 129 12.43 -0.58 19.35
C LEU A 129 13.38 0.55 18.96
N ALA A 130 13.46 1.57 19.80
CA ALA A 130 14.59 2.48 19.82
C ALA A 130 15.83 1.61 20.07
N VAL A 131 16.72 1.54 19.09
CA VAL A 131 18.08 1.07 19.32
C VAL A 131 18.82 2.29 19.86
N GLU A 132 19.21 2.23 21.13
CA GLU A 132 20.15 3.17 21.77
C GLU A 132 21.52 3.13 21.12
#